data_AF-A0A2W2AF98-F1
#
_entry.id   AF-A0A2W2AF98-F1
#
_cell.length_a   1.000
_cell.length_b   1.000
_cell.length_c   1.000
_cell.angle_alpha   90.00
_cell.angle_beta   90.00
_cell.angle_gamma   90.00
#
_symmetry.space_group_name_H-M   'P 1'
#
loop_
_entity.id
_entity.type
_entity.pdbx_description
1 polymer ?
#
loop_
_entity_poly.entity_id
_entity_poly.type
_entity_poly.pdbx_seq_one_letter_code
_entity_poly.pdbx_strand_id
1 'polypeptide(L)'
;MKWLLPFKRIDFWAQVLAVIVPAILALIHGTPGLMTLALLVVLKVQIVSYIVNGLIVNKRYLSDERKSIGRWFLYIIIPCAIAVFFFMIIFWMTLFVVVPVLFFLAFYVELWYFVITIREITNIKRLIKREEFR
;
A
#
# COMPACT_ATOMS: atom_id res chain seq x y z
N MET A 1 -18.59 9.17 12.60
CA MET A 1 -17.36 8.48 13.06
C MET A 1 -17.39 6.96 12.90
N LYS A 2 -18.50 6.27 13.18
CA LYS A 2 -18.57 4.80 13.09
C LYS A 2 -18.33 4.23 11.67
N TRP A 3 -18.58 5.01 10.61
CA TRP A 3 -18.37 4.62 9.21
C TRP A 3 -16.90 4.55 8.75
N LEU A 4 -15.96 5.20 9.46
CA LEU A 4 -14.52 5.16 9.10
C LEU A 4 -13.88 3.80 9.40
N LEU A 5 -14.36 3.10 10.43
CA LEU A 5 -13.91 1.76 10.81
C LEU A 5 -14.18 0.68 9.76
N PRO A 6 -15.43 0.51 9.26
CA PRO A 6 -15.70 -0.46 8.20
C PRO A 6 -14.99 -0.09 6.90
N PHE A 7 -14.90 1.19 6.55
CA PHE A 7 -14.15 1.65 5.37
C PHE A 7 -12.67 1.25 5.44
N LYS A 8 -11.99 1.54 6.56
CA LYS A 8 -10.60 1.14 6.81
C LYS A 8 -10.40 -0.37 6.77
N ARG A 9 -11.38 -1.15 7.23
CA ARG A 9 -11.35 -2.61 7.20
C ARG A 9 -11.46 -3.15 5.78
N ILE A 10 -12.37 -2.60 4.98
CA ILE A 10 -12.57 -3.02 3.58
C ILE A 10 -11.31 -2.70 2.77
N ASP A 11 -10.81 -1.47 2.89
CA ASP A 11 -9.60 -1.03 2.20
C ASP A 11 -8.38 -1.89 2.60
N PHE A 12 -8.24 -2.23 3.88
CA PHE A 12 -7.22 -3.14 4.36
C PHE A 12 -7.27 -4.52 3.67
N TRP A 13 -8.42 -5.18 3.68
CA TRP A 13 -8.57 -6.49 3.04
C TRP A 13 -8.43 -6.44 1.52
N ALA A 14 -8.87 -5.34 0.90
CA ALA A 14 -8.69 -5.11 -0.52
C ALA A 14 -7.21 -5.04 -0.91
N GLN A 15 -6.36 -4.40 -0.09
CA GLN A 15 -4.92 -4.36 -0.35
C GLN A 15 -4.25 -5.72 -0.18
N VAL A 16 -4.65 -6.51 0.81
CA VAL A 16 -4.14 -7.87 1.01
C VAL A 16 -4.48 -8.77 -0.17
N LEU A 17 -5.73 -8.72 -0.62
CA LEU A 17 -6.16 -9.44 -1.81
C LEU A 17 -5.44 -8.93 -3.06
N ALA A 18 -5.18 -7.63 -3.15
CA ALA A 18 -4.47 -7.05 -4.28
C ALA A 18 -3.03 -7.57 -4.40
N VAL A 19 -2.33 -7.94 -3.32
CA VAL A 19 -0.98 -8.52 -3.43
C VAL A 19 -1.02 -10.04 -3.63
N ILE A 20 -1.84 -10.73 -2.85
CA ILE A 20 -1.89 -12.20 -2.84
C ILE A 20 -2.45 -12.75 -4.17
N VAL A 21 -3.53 -12.16 -4.69
CA VAL A 21 -4.21 -12.68 -5.89
C VAL A 21 -3.28 -12.65 -7.13
N PRO A 22 -2.60 -11.54 -7.44
CA PRO A 22 -1.59 -11.50 -8.50
C PRO A 22 -0.42 -12.45 -8.29
N ALA A 23 0.05 -12.62 -7.05
CA ALA A 23 1.14 -13.54 -6.75
C ALA A 23 0.74 -15.00 -7.06
N ILE A 24 -0.47 -15.40 -6.69
CA ILE A 24 -1.02 -16.74 -6.99
C ILE A 24 -1.27 -16.91 -8.49
N LEU A 25 -1.91 -15.94 -9.14
CA LEU A 25 -2.17 -16.00 -10.59
C LEU A 25 -0.87 -16.06 -11.40
N ALA A 26 0.15 -15.34 -10.96
CA ALA A 26 1.47 -15.40 -11.58
C ALA A 26 2.15 -16.76 -11.43
N LEU A 27 2.03 -17.38 -10.23
CA LEU A 27 2.54 -18.72 -9.98
C LEU A 27 1.86 -19.76 -10.89
N ILE A 28 0.54 -19.62 -11.09
CA ILE A 28 -0.26 -20.54 -11.91
C ILE A 28 0.04 -20.38 -13.40
N HIS A 29 0.14 -19.15 -13.90
CA HIS A 29 0.26 -18.91 -15.34
C HIS A 29 1.69 -18.89 -15.88
N GLY A 30 2.72 -18.94 -15.02
CA GLY A 30 4.13 -19.02 -15.46
C GLY A 30 4.56 -17.90 -16.39
N THR A 31 3.84 -16.77 -16.40
CA THR A 31 4.00 -15.66 -17.35
C THR A 31 4.54 -14.44 -16.60
N PRO A 32 5.87 -14.29 -16.52
CA PRO A 32 6.48 -13.24 -15.72
C PRO A 32 6.12 -11.81 -16.19
N GLY A 33 5.75 -11.63 -17.46
CA GLY A 33 5.25 -10.35 -17.99
C GLY A 33 3.91 -9.92 -17.36
N LEU A 34 2.96 -10.86 -17.22
CA LEU A 34 1.67 -10.60 -16.56
C LEU A 34 1.86 -10.36 -15.06
N MET A 35 2.77 -11.09 -14.43
CA MET A 35 3.15 -10.88 -13.02
C MET A 35 3.68 -9.46 -12.79
N THR A 36 4.53 -8.98 -13.70
CA THR A 36 5.12 -7.64 -13.59
C THR A 36 4.07 -6.54 -13.71
N LEU A 37 3.17 -6.65 -14.70
CA LEU A 37 2.06 -5.72 -14.87
C LEU A 37 1.14 -5.72 -13.65
N ALA A 38 0.81 -6.89 -13.12
CA ALA A 38 -0.04 -7.01 -11.96
C ALA A 38 0.61 -6.38 -10.71
N LEU A 39 1.90 -6.66 -10.44
CA LEU A 39 2.64 -6.03 -9.33
C LEU A 39 2.70 -4.51 -9.45
N LEU A 40 2.89 -3.97 -10.66
CA LEU A 40 2.87 -2.52 -10.89
C LEU A 40 1.49 -1.91 -10.62
N VAL A 41 0.41 -2.57 -11.04
CA VAL A 41 -0.96 -2.12 -10.75
C VAL A 41 -1.20 -2.11 -9.25
N VAL A 42 -0.76 -3.15 -8.54
CA VAL A 42 -0.92 -3.27 -7.08
C VAL A 42 -0.18 -2.17 -6.34
N LEU A 43 1.08 -1.93 -6.69
CA LEU A 43 1.87 -0.83 -6.14
C LEU A 43 1.17 0.52 -6.36
N LYS A 44 0.63 0.76 -7.56
CA LYS A 44 -0.13 1.99 -7.84
C LYS A 44 -1.39 2.09 -6.98
N VAL A 45 -2.17 1.01 -6.85
CA VAL A 45 -3.39 1.00 -6.03
C VAL A 45 -3.07 1.24 -4.56
N GLN A 46 -2.01 0.64 -4.03
CA GLN A 46 -1.56 0.86 -2.65
C GLN A 46 -1.13 2.32 -2.41
N ILE A 47 -0.38 2.91 -3.35
CA ILE A 47 0.04 4.32 -3.28
C ILE A 47 -1.18 5.24 -3.31
N VAL A 48 -2.13 5.00 -4.23
CA VAL A 48 -3.35 5.80 -4.34
C VAL A 48 -4.21 5.65 -3.09
N SER A 49 -4.43 4.43 -2.60
CA SER A 49 -5.19 4.19 -1.37
C SER A 49 -4.53 4.88 -0.18
N TYR A 50 -3.20 4.87 -0.09
CA TYR A 50 -2.47 5.61 0.94
C TYR A 50 -2.73 7.11 0.86
N ILE A 51 -2.67 7.72 -0.33
CA ILE A 51 -2.92 9.16 -0.53
C ILE A 51 -4.38 9.49 -0.21
N VAL A 52 -5.33 8.72 -0.75
CA VAL A 52 -6.78 8.93 -0.57
C VAL A 52 -7.16 8.81 0.91
N ASN A 53 -6.67 7.79 1.61
CA ASN A 53 -6.84 7.69 3.06
C ASN A 53 -6.21 8.87 3.81
N GLY A 54 -5.20 9.53 3.24
CA GLY A 54 -4.52 10.67 3.86
C GLY A 54 -5.34 11.94 3.75
N LEU A 55 -6.09 12.07 2.65
CA LEU A 55 -6.98 13.18 2.38
C LEU A 55 -8.33 13.01 3.09
N ILE A 56 -8.90 11.80 3.11
CA ILE A 56 -10.21 11.52 3.70
C ILE A 56 -10.16 11.46 5.23
N VAL A 57 -9.07 10.92 5.80
CA VAL A 57 -8.94 10.81 7.26
C VAL A 57 -8.52 12.16 7.83
N ASN A 58 -9.42 12.79 8.59
CA ASN A 58 -9.20 14.09 9.22
C ASN A 58 -7.90 14.09 10.06
N LYS A 59 -7.12 15.18 9.99
CA LYS A 59 -5.76 15.32 10.54
C LYS A 59 -5.62 14.96 12.02
N ARG A 60 -6.71 15.00 12.80
CA ARG A 60 -6.75 14.60 14.22
C ARG A 60 -6.64 13.09 14.45
N TYR A 61 -6.89 12.28 13.42
CA TYR A 61 -6.88 10.81 13.49
C TYR A 61 -5.63 10.20 12.87
N LEU A 62 -4.88 10.99 12.09
CA LEU A 62 -3.58 10.60 11.57
C LEU A 62 -2.60 10.48 12.75
N SER A 63 -1.92 9.35 12.88
CA SER A 63 -0.77 9.29 13.80
C SER A 63 0.30 10.30 13.36
N ASP A 64 1.06 10.88 14.29
CA ASP A 64 2.20 11.73 13.93
C ASP A 64 3.25 10.97 13.09
N GLU A 65 3.30 9.65 13.26
CA GLU A 65 4.03 8.75 12.39
C GLU A 65 3.52 8.75 10.96
N ARG A 66 2.21 8.85 10.69
CA ARG A 66 1.75 8.95 9.30
C ARG A 66 2.24 10.23 8.62
N LYS A 67 2.44 11.31 9.36
CA LYS A 67 3.08 12.54 8.84
C LYS A 67 4.59 12.42 8.67
N SER A 68 5.27 11.74 9.61
CA SER A 68 6.73 11.53 9.54
C SER A 68 7.09 10.48 8.48
N ILE A 69 6.45 9.33 8.55
CA ILE A 69 6.69 8.15 7.72
C ILE A 69 6.00 8.30 6.35
N GLY A 70 4.91 9.06 6.24
CA GLY A 70 4.34 9.44 4.94
C GLY A 70 5.28 10.26 4.07
N ARG A 71 6.16 11.06 4.69
CA ARG A 71 7.25 11.74 3.97
C ARG A 71 8.24 10.73 3.42
N TRP A 72 8.69 9.75 4.20
CA TRP A 72 9.57 8.69 3.70
C TRP A 72 8.94 7.87 2.57
N PHE A 73 7.63 7.60 2.64
CA PHE A 73 6.90 6.92 1.56
C PHE A 73 6.89 7.75 0.26
N LEU A 74 6.62 9.05 0.36
CA LEU A 74 6.67 9.98 -0.77
C LEU A 74 8.08 10.18 -1.34
N TYR A 75 9.11 10.21 -0.49
CA TYR A 75 10.49 10.54 -0.90
C TYR A 75 11.34 9.33 -1.29
N ILE A 76 10.99 8.10 -0.88
CA ILE A 76 11.75 6.89 -1.23
C ILE A 76 10.95 5.99 -2.16
N ILE A 77 9.73 5.62 -1.79
CA ILE A 77 9.00 4.56 -2.48
C ILE A 77 8.49 5.03 -3.84
N ILE A 78 7.98 6.27 -3.95
CA ILE A 78 7.53 6.81 -5.24
C ILE A 78 8.70 6.98 -6.23
N PRO A 79 9.84 7.61 -5.87
CA PRO A 79 10.99 7.70 -6.77
C PRO A 79 11.56 6.33 -7.13
N CYS A 80 11.58 5.38 -6.20
CA CYS A 80 12.06 4.02 -6.46
C CYS A 80 11.13 3.28 -7.45
N ALA A 81 9.81 3.39 -7.29
CA ALA A 81 8.85 2.82 -8.24
C ALA A 81 8.96 3.44 -9.63
N ILE A 82 9.17 4.76 -9.72
CA ILE A 82 9.41 5.47 -10.98
C ILE A 82 10.73 5.02 -11.61
N ALA A 83 11.81 4.93 -10.82
CA ALA A 83 13.11 4.49 -11.29
C ALA A 83 13.06 3.06 -11.84
N VAL A 84 12.37 2.13 -11.16
CA VAL A 84 12.17 0.77 -11.66
C VAL A 84 11.38 0.77 -12.97
N PHE A 85 10.33 1.59 -13.08
CA PHE A 85 9.56 1.72 -14.32
C PHE A 85 10.40 2.25 -15.50
N PHE A 86 11.19 3.30 -15.29
CA PHE A 86 12.11 3.83 -16.31
C PHE A 86 13.21 2.83 -16.66
N PHE A 87 13.76 2.13 -15.67
CA PHE A 87 14.78 1.11 -15.89
C PHE A 87 14.25 -0.05 -16.74
N MET A 88 13.00 -0.47 -16.51
CA MET A 88 12.31 -1.46 -17.35
C MET A 88 12.17 -1.03 -18.82
N ILE A 89 11.81 0.23 -19.07
CA ILE A 89 11.64 0.77 -20.43
C ILE A 89 12.98 0.83 -21.15
N ILE A 90 14.04 1.27 -20.47
CA ILE A 90 15.34 1.54 -21.08
C ILE A 90 16.11 0.25 -21.34
N PHE A 91 16.12 -0.69 -20.40
CA PHE A 91 17.06 -1.81 -20.44
C PHE A 91 16.52 -3.10 -21.04
N TRP A 92 15.21 -3.19 -21.37
CA TRP A 92 14.57 -4.44 -21.82
C TRP A 92 15.04 -5.65 -20.98
N MET A 93 15.35 -5.40 -19.70
CA MET A 93 16.15 -6.33 -18.92
C MET A 93 15.27 -7.43 -18.36
N THR A 94 15.89 -8.61 -18.26
CA THR A 94 15.24 -9.89 -17.99
C THR A 94 14.32 -9.81 -16.78
N LEU A 95 13.07 -10.23 -17.01
CA LEU A 95 12.01 -10.37 -16.02
C LEU A 95 12.48 -11.00 -14.70
N PHE A 96 13.53 -11.82 -14.74
CA PHE A 96 14.19 -12.45 -13.60
C PHE A 96 14.73 -11.50 -12.52
N VAL A 97 15.14 -10.27 -12.84
CA VAL A 97 15.64 -9.32 -11.83
C VAL A 97 14.54 -8.36 -11.37
N VAL A 98 13.69 -7.94 -12.32
CA VAL A 98 12.65 -6.93 -12.06
C VAL A 98 11.50 -7.49 -11.22
N VAL A 99 11.06 -8.73 -11.50
CA VAL A 99 9.94 -9.35 -10.80
C VAL A 99 10.22 -9.51 -9.29
N PRO A 100 11.38 -10.05 -8.85
CA PRO A 100 11.70 -10.12 -7.43
C PRO A 100 11.76 -8.73 -6.77
N VAL A 101 12.38 -7.74 -7.42
CA VAL A 101 12.49 -6.39 -6.87
C VAL A 101 11.12 -5.75 -6.66
N LEU A 102 10.24 -5.82 -7.66
CA LEU A 102 8.87 -5.31 -7.56
C LEU A 102 8.06 -6.08 -6.52
N PHE A 103 8.25 -7.39 -6.41
CA PHE A 103 7.59 -8.21 -5.40
C PHE A 103 8.02 -7.80 -3.99
N PHE A 104 9.33 -7.66 -3.73
CA PHE A 104 9.84 -7.19 -2.44
C PHE A 104 9.36 -5.77 -2.12
N LEU A 105 9.32 -4.88 -3.11
CA LEU A 105 8.82 -3.52 -2.94
C LEU A 105 7.32 -3.52 -2.59
N ALA A 106 6.50 -4.30 -3.32
CA ALA A 106 5.07 -4.42 -3.07
C ALA A 106 4.79 -5.02 -1.68
N PHE A 107 5.52 -6.07 -1.30
CA PHE A 107 5.41 -6.69 0.02
C PHE A 107 5.83 -5.74 1.15
N TYR A 108 6.91 -4.99 0.95
CA TYR A 108 7.35 -3.98 1.92
C TYR A 108 6.31 -2.87 2.10
N VAL A 109 5.75 -2.35 1.00
CA VAL A 109 4.67 -1.36 1.02
C VAL A 109 3.44 -1.89 1.73
N GLU A 110 3.10 -3.15 1.53
CA GLU A 110 1.96 -3.80 2.16
C GLU A 110 2.14 -3.97 3.67
N LEU A 111 3.28 -4.53 4.11
CA LEU A 111 3.62 -4.64 5.54
C LEU A 111 3.61 -3.27 6.22
N TRP A 112 4.14 -2.28 5.53
CA TRP A 112 4.15 -0.91 6.02
C TRP A 112 2.72 -0.35 6.17
N TYR A 113 1.87 -0.54 5.16
CA TYR A 113 0.48 -0.11 5.20
C TYR A 113 -0.31 -0.82 6.29
N PHE A 114 -0.02 -2.10 6.52
CA PHE A 114 -0.60 -2.92 7.59
C PHE A 114 -0.33 -2.29 8.96
N VAL A 115 0.93 -1.94 9.25
CA VAL A 115 1.32 -1.33 10.54
C VAL A 115 0.59 0.00 10.77
N ILE A 116 0.54 0.86 9.75
CA ILE A 116 -0.14 2.16 9.84
C ILE A 116 -1.64 1.96 10.09
N THR A 117 -2.27 1.06 9.33
CA THR A 117 -3.71 0.84 9.41
C THR A 117 -4.15 0.30 10.76
N ILE A 118 -3.39 -0.62 11.36
CA ILE A 118 -3.68 -1.12 12.72
C ILE A 118 -3.62 0.00 13.76
N ARG A 119 -2.58 0.85 13.67
CA ARG A 119 -2.41 1.98 14.59
C ARG A 119 -3.53 3.00 14.43
N GLU A 120 -3.91 3.33 13.20
CA GLU A 120 -5.04 4.23 12.92
C GLU A 120 -6.37 3.66 13.43
N ILE A 121 -6.66 2.36 13.21
CA ILE A 121 -7.85 1.70 13.75
C ILE A 121 -7.88 1.78 15.27
N THR A 122 -6.74 1.57 15.92
CA THR A 122 -6.62 1.65 17.39
C THR A 122 -6.88 3.07 17.90
N ASN A 123 -6.32 4.08 17.23
CA ASN A 123 -6.54 5.49 17.57
C ASN A 123 -7.98 5.92 17.35
N ILE A 124 -8.60 5.52 16.24
CA ILE A 124 -10.02 5.80 15.95
C ILE A 124 -10.91 5.17 17.03
N LYS A 125 -10.66 3.91 17.43
CA LYS A 125 -11.40 3.26 18.52
C LYS A 125 -11.26 4.01 19.85
N ARG A 126 -10.04 4.45 20.20
CA ARG A 126 -9.80 5.25 21.42
C ARG A 126 -10.55 6.58 21.38
N LEU A 127 -10.60 7.24 20.21
CA LEU A 127 -11.28 8.52 20.04
C LEU A 127 -12.81 8.39 20.09
N ILE A 128 -13.38 7.37 19.43
CA ILE A 128 -14.81 7.07 19.55
C ILE A 128 -15.21 6.85 21.01
N LYS A 129 -14.42 6.05 21.75
CA LYS A 129 -14.67 5.83 23.17
C LYS A 129 -14.66 7.14 23.96
N ARG A 130 -13.69 8.03 23.72
CA ARG A 130 -13.63 9.34 24.41
C ARG A 130 -14.81 10.26 24.10
N GLU A 131 -15.35 10.20 22.88
CA GLU A 131 -16.54 10.98 22.50
C GLU A 131 -17.85 10.36 22.99
N GLU A 132 -17.93 9.04 23.19
CA GLU A 132 -19.11 8.39 23.79
C GLU A 132 -19.23 8.65 25.32
N PHE A 133 -18.14 9.06 25.98
CA PHE A 133 -18.12 9.44 27.41
C PHE A 133 -18.23 10.95 27.66
N ARG A 134 -18.43 11.75 26.61
CA ARG A 134 -18.67 13.21 26.69
C ARG A 134 -20.13 13.52 26.35
#